data_AF-A0AA39A569-F1
#
_entry.id   AF-A0AA39A569-F1
#
_cell.length_a   1.000
_cell.length_b   1.000
_cell.length_c   1.000
_cell.angle_alpha   90.00
_cell.angle_beta   90.00
_cell.angle_gamma   90.00
#
_symmetry.space_group_name_H-M   'P 1'
#
loop_
_entity.id
_entity.type
_entity.pdbx_description
1 polymer ?
#
loop_
_entity_poly.entity_id
_entity_poly.type
_entity_poly.pdbx_seq_one_letter_code
_entity_poly.pdbx_strand_id
1 'polypeptide(L)'
;MEGIPSKARNLQMNLLMGKLHRNSRQNRAAIACYKECLRHCPYVIEAIIALAELGVTAKDILSLFPQTPNRSGRPPFDHFDSSRWLQRYVEAQCCIASNDYKGGLELFTELLQRFPNNIHILLEIAKVEAIIGKNDEAIMNFEKARSIDPHIITYMDEYAMLLMIKSDHLKLNKLVHDLLSIDPTRPEVFVALSAVWERKEERGALSYAEKSIRIDERHIPGYIMKGNLYLSMNRPEAAVVAFRGAQELKPDLRSYQGLVRSYLALSKIKEALYVAREAMKAMPQSAKALKLVGDVHASNSGGREKAKKFYESALRLESGYLGAALALAELHVMEGRTGDAISLLERYLKDWADDSLHVKLAQVFAATNMLQDALSHYQSALRINAQNEAAKKGLERLEKQMKGVDPDAPEEDEENEVEDADGDQEEAELL
;
A
#
# COMPACT_ATOMS: atom_id res chain seq x y z
N MET A 1 21.36 19.17 -26.45
CA MET A 1 19.98 18.86 -26.89
C MET A 1 19.11 20.11 -26.97
N GLU A 2 19.21 21.07 -26.05
CA GLU A 2 18.43 22.32 -26.09
C GLU A 2 18.70 23.21 -27.31
N GLY A 3 19.90 23.16 -27.89
CA GLY A 3 20.24 23.88 -29.13
C GLY A 3 19.62 23.32 -30.41
N ILE A 4 18.90 22.18 -30.34
CA ILE A 4 18.23 21.58 -31.50
C ILE A 4 16.79 22.12 -31.59
N PRO A 5 16.41 22.78 -32.71
CA PRO A 5 15.04 23.28 -32.90
C PRO A 5 14.00 22.17 -32.72
N SER A 6 12.84 22.48 -32.13
CA SER A 6 11.77 21.49 -31.88
C SER A 6 11.35 20.71 -33.11
N LYS A 7 11.34 21.37 -34.28
CA LYS A 7 11.00 20.78 -35.58
C LYS A 7 12.04 19.80 -36.12
N ALA A 8 13.27 19.84 -35.63
CA ALA A 8 14.37 18.97 -36.07
C ALA A 8 14.63 17.80 -35.10
N ARG A 9 13.88 17.72 -33.99
CA ARG A 9 14.04 16.65 -32.99
C ARG A 9 13.29 15.40 -33.43
N ASN A 10 13.95 14.26 -33.35
CA ASN A 10 13.32 12.96 -33.56
C ASN A 10 12.52 12.53 -32.30
N LEU A 11 11.77 11.42 -32.42
CA LEU A 11 10.92 10.91 -31.33
C LEU A 11 11.72 10.64 -30.04
N GLN A 12 12.87 9.98 -30.17
CA GLN A 12 13.73 9.62 -29.03
C GLN A 12 14.29 10.87 -28.32
N MET A 13 14.70 11.89 -29.09
CA MET A 13 15.18 13.15 -28.56
C MET A 13 14.07 13.89 -27.79
N ASN A 14 12.86 13.95 -28.35
CA ASN A 14 11.73 14.57 -27.66
C ASN A 14 11.34 13.80 -26.39
N LEU A 15 11.37 12.46 -26.41
CA LEU A 15 11.09 11.64 -25.25
C LEU A 15 12.13 11.86 -24.14
N LEU A 16 13.43 11.83 -24.49
CA LEU A 16 14.51 12.06 -23.53
C LEU A 16 14.45 13.49 -22.95
N MET A 17 14.22 14.50 -23.79
CA MET A 17 14.03 15.88 -23.33
C MET A 17 12.83 16.01 -22.40
N GLY A 18 11.72 15.32 -22.71
CA GLY A 18 10.57 15.23 -21.82
C GLY A 18 10.93 14.68 -20.44
N LYS A 19 11.73 13.60 -20.39
CA LYS A 19 12.21 13.01 -19.12
C LYS A 19 13.12 13.97 -18.35
N LEU A 20 14.08 14.60 -19.02
CA LEU A 20 14.99 15.56 -18.41
C LEU A 20 14.24 16.77 -17.83
N HIS A 21 13.35 17.39 -18.60
CA HIS A 21 12.52 18.49 -18.10
C HIS A 21 11.64 18.08 -16.92
N ARG A 22 11.13 16.84 -16.93
CA ARG A 22 10.34 16.29 -15.82
C ARG A 22 11.18 16.12 -14.55
N ASN A 23 12.45 15.72 -14.69
CA ASN A 23 13.39 15.62 -13.57
C ASN A 23 13.80 17.01 -13.05
N SER A 24 13.99 17.99 -13.93
CA SER A 24 14.28 19.39 -13.57
C SER A 24 13.05 20.18 -13.07
N ARG A 25 11.91 19.53 -12.78
CA ARG A 25 10.63 20.14 -12.34
C ARG A 25 10.05 21.18 -13.33
N GLN A 26 10.44 21.14 -14.61
CA GLN A 26 9.93 22.01 -15.68
C GLN A 26 8.71 21.39 -16.38
N ASN A 27 7.61 21.26 -15.65
CA ASN A 27 6.42 20.53 -16.10
C ASN A 27 5.86 21.03 -17.46
N ARG A 28 5.83 22.35 -17.68
CA ARG A 28 5.32 22.92 -18.94
C ARG A 28 6.16 22.52 -20.16
N ALA A 29 7.48 22.51 -20.02
CA ALA A 29 8.40 22.12 -21.09
C ALA A 29 8.33 20.60 -21.34
N ALA A 30 8.20 19.81 -20.27
CA ALA A 30 8.00 18.37 -20.37
C ALA A 30 6.71 18.03 -21.12
N ILE A 31 5.58 18.65 -20.76
CA ILE A 31 4.30 18.48 -21.47
C ILE A 31 4.45 18.79 -22.97
N ALA A 32 5.11 19.89 -23.33
CA ALA A 32 5.30 20.23 -24.74
C ALA A 32 6.07 19.14 -25.49
N CYS A 33 7.16 18.62 -24.90
CA CYS A 33 7.96 17.56 -25.53
C CYS A 33 7.18 16.24 -25.68
N TYR A 34 6.41 15.83 -24.67
CA TYR A 34 5.58 14.62 -24.75
C TYR A 34 4.43 14.77 -25.75
N LYS A 35 3.81 15.97 -25.85
CA LYS A 35 2.79 16.25 -26.86
C LYS A 35 3.36 16.12 -28.29
N GLU A 36 4.56 16.63 -28.54
CA GLU A 36 5.23 16.41 -29.84
C GLU A 36 5.48 14.92 -30.09
N CYS A 37 5.86 14.14 -29.08
CA CYS A 37 6.04 12.69 -29.23
C CYS A 37 4.76 12.01 -29.72
N LEU A 38 3.61 12.35 -29.13
CA LEU A 38 2.32 11.74 -29.49
C LEU A 38 1.81 12.17 -30.87
N ARG A 39 2.16 13.38 -31.33
CA ARG A 39 1.87 13.82 -32.70
C ARG A 39 2.64 13.02 -33.75
N HIS A 40 3.87 12.60 -33.42
CA HIS A 40 4.66 11.74 -34.29
C HIS A 40 4.20 10.28 -34.24
N CYS A 41 3.96 9.74 -33.04
CA CYS A 41 3.52 8.36 -32.86
C CYS A 41 2.56 8.26 -31.64
N PRO A 42 1.29 7.88 -31.85
CA PRO A 42 0.31 7.80 -30.77
C PRO A 42 0.56 6.61 -29.82
N TYR A 43 1.39 5.64 -30.20
CA TYR A 43 1.64 4.41 -29.43
C TYR A 43 2.76 4.54 -28.38
N VAL A 44 3.24 5.75 -28.13
CA VAL A 44 4.27 5.98 -27.10
C VAL A 44 3.63 6.01 -25.71
N ILE A 45 3.40 4.83 -25.15
CA ILE A 45 2.71 4.62 -23.87
C ILE A 45 3.37 5.42 -22.74
N GLU A 46 4.70 5.49 -22.70
CA GLU A 46 5.43 6.27 -21.70
C GLU A 46 5.07 7.77 -21.73
N ALA A 47 4.89 8.34 -22.92
CA ALA A 47 4.48 9.73 -23.07
C ALA A 47 3.02 9.95 -22.65
N ILE A 48 2.15 8.96 -22.88
CA ILE A 48 0.75 8.97 -22.41
C ILE A 48 0.70 9.00 -20.89
N ILE A 49 1.40 8.06 -20.23
CA ILE A 49 1.46 7.98 -18.76
C ILE A 49 2.02 9.29 -18.20
N ALA A 50 3.13 9.79 -18.75
CA ALA A 50 3.73 11.03 -18.29
C ALA A 50 2.81 12.25 -18.45
N LEU A 51 2.03 12.34 -19.54
CA LEU A 51 1.06 13.42 -19.73
C LEU A 51 -0.13 13.31 -18.78
N ALA A 52 -0.62 12.10 -18.52
CA ALA A 52 -1.67 11.85 -17.54
C ALA A 52 -1.21 12.28 -16.14
N GLU A 53 -0.01 11.87 -15.72
CA GLU A 53 0.57 12.24 -14.43
C GLU A 53 0.84 13.75 -14.28
N LEU A 54 1.05 14.45 -15.40
CA LEU A 54 1.19 15.91 -15.44
C LEU A 54 -0.17 16.65 -15.50
N GLY A 55 -1.29 15.93 -15.42
CA GLY A 55 -2.63 16.49 -15.32
C GLY A 55 -3.27 16.88 -16.65
N VAL A 56 -2.76 16.38 -17.79
CA VAL A 56 -3.37 16.62 -19.10
C VAL A 56 -4.62 15.73 -19.24
N THR A 57 -5.73 16.32 -19.69
CA THR A 57 -6.99 15.58 -19.80
C THR A 57 -6.95 14.53 -20.90
N ALA A 58 -7.71 13.44 -20.74
CA ALA A 58 -7.81 12.40 -21.76
C ALA A 58 -8.22 12.98 -23.12
N LYS A 59 -9.16 13.95 -23.16
CA LYS A 59 -9.60 14.63 -24.38
C LYS A 59 -8.46 15.34 -25.09
N ASP A 60 -7.61 16.05 -24.34
CA ASP A 60 -6.45 16.74 -24.89
C ASP A 60 -5.41 15.77 -25.44
N ILE A 61 -5.15 14.66 -24.73
CA ILE A 61 -4.21 13.62 -25.18
C ILE A 61 -4.73 12.99 -26.48
N LEU A 62 -6.00 12.58 -26.50
CA LEU A 62 -6.65 11.97 -27.65
C LEU A 62 -6.69 12.90 -28.87
N SER A 63 -6.82 14.21 -28.66
CA SER A 63 -6.80 15.20 -29.75
C SER A 63 -5.47 15.27 -30.49
N LEU A 64 -4.37 14.81 -29.86
CA LEU A 64 -3.03 14.81 -30.44
C LEU A 64 -2.77 13.61 -31.32
N PHE A 65 -3.59 12.56 -31.21
CA PHE A 65 -3.46 11.42 -32.08
C PHE A 65 -3.78 11.87 -33.50
N PRO A 66 -2.96 11.49 -34.49
CA PRO A 66 -3.21 11.85 -35.87
C PRO A 66 -4.61 11.34 -36.24
N GLN A 67 -5.56 12.28 -36.39
CA GLN A 67 -6.81 12.02 -37.09
C GLN A 67 -6.37 11.57 -38.47
N THR A 68 -6.55 10.31 -38.85
CA THR A 68 -6.18 9.86 -40.19
C THR A 68 -7.31 10.23 -41.15
N PRO A 69 -7.21 11.27 -42.00
CA PRO A 69 -7.87 11.22 -43.28
C PRO A 69 -7.02 10.30 -44.17
N ASN A 70 -7.52 9.10 -44.46
CA ASN A 70 -6.98 8.35 -45.58
C ASN A 70 -7.12 9.21 -46.84
N ARG A 71 -6.03 9.39 -47.59
CA ARG A 71 -6.03 9.99 -48.94
C ARG A 71 -6.92 9.26 -49.96
N SER A 72 -7.57 8.16 -49.58
CA SER A 72 -8.37 7.29 -50.45
C SER A 72 -9.85 7.15 -50.07
N GLY A 73 -10.36 7.87 -49.06
CA GLY A 73 -11.81 7.92 -48.77
C GLY A 73 -12.49 6.57 -48.50
N ARG A 74 -11.73 5.49 -48.27
CA ARG A 74 -12.25 4.20 -47.82
C ARG A 74 -11.69 3.91 -46.43
N PRO A 75 -12.54 3.58 -45.44
CA PRO A 75 -12.06 3.10 -44.16
C PRO A 75 -11.37 1.75 -44.40
N PRO A 76 -10.15 1.53 -43.87
CA PRO A 76 -9.60 0.19 -43.78
C PRO A 76 -10.57 -0.60 -42.91
N PHE A 77 -11.13 -1.67 -43.47
CA PHE A 77 -11.80 -2.69 -42.68
C PHE A 77 -10.85 -3.04 -41.52
N ASP A 78 -11.31 -2.81 -40.27
CA ASP A 78 -10.66 -3.08 -38.96
C ASP A 78 -10.18 -1.89 -38.08
N HIS A 79 -10.30 -0.62 -38.48
CA HIS A 79 -9.82 0.51 -37.63
C HIS A 79 -10.75 1.00 -36.50
N PHE A 80 -11.94 0.43 -36.31
CA PHE A 80 -12.84 0.83 -35.22
C PHE A 80 -12.46 0.22 -33.86
N ASP A 81 -11.71 -0.90 -33.82
CA ASP A 81 -11.36 -1.57 -32.58
C ASP A 81 -9.94 -1.29 -32.08
N SER A 82 -9.00 -1.02 -32.99
CA SER A 82 -7.61 -0.65 -32.66
C SER A 82 -7.47 0.74 -32.05
N SER A 83 -8.42 1.65 -32.32
CA SER A 83 -8.47 3.00 -31.74
C SER A 83 -9.18 3.02 -30.37
N ARG A 84 -10.15 2.11 -30.18
CA ARG A 84 -10.97 2.04 -28.97
C ARG A 84 -10.20 1.54 -27.74
N TRP A 85 -9.30 0.58 -27.89
CA TRP A 85 -8.49 0.12 -26.74
C TRP A 85 -7.50 1.20 -26.29
N LEU A 86 -6.86 1.92 -27.24
CA LEU A 86 -5.91 2.98 -26.91
C LEU A 86 -6.63 4.16 -26.24
N GLN A 87 -7.84 4.49 -26.73
CA GLN A 87 -8.70 5.47 -26.07
C GLN A 87 -9.02 5.07 -24.64
N ARG A 88 -9.51 3.84 -24.42
CA ARG A 88 -9.80 3.32 -23.07
C ARG A 88 -8.57 3.30 -22.19
N TYR A 89 -7.40 2.99 -22.75
CA TYR A 89 -6.13 3.00 -22.02
C TYR A 89 -5.75 4.42 -21.56
N VAL A 90 -5.88 5.42 -22.45
CA VAL A 90 -5.64 6.84 -22.11
C VAL A 90 -6.61 7.31 -21.03
N GLU A 91 -7.91 6.99 -21.19
CA GLU A 91 -8.94 7.31 -20.20
C GLU A 91 -8.61 6.66 -18.84
N ALA A 92 -8.23 5.38 -18.82
CA ALA A 92 -7.87 4.66 -17.61
C ALA A 92 -6.64 5.26 -16.91
N GLN A 93 -5.58 5.61 -17.66
CA GLN A 93 -4.40 6.27 -17.09
C GLN A 93 -4.71 7.68 -16.56
N CYS A 94 -5.57 8.44 -17.24
CA CYS A 94 -6.03 9.73 -16.74
C CYS A 94 -6.87 9.58 -15.46
N CYS A 95 -7.74 8.57 -15.36
CA CYS A 95 -8.50 8.26 -14.14
C CYS A 95 -7.57 7.94 -12.97
N ILE A 96 -6.55 7.09 -13.18
CA ILE A 96 -5.52 6.81 -12.16
C ILE A 96 -4.82 8.10 -11.74
N ALA A 97 -4.43 8.94 -12.69
CA ALA A 97 -3.74 10.20 -12.40
C ALA A 97 -4.62 11.21 -11.65
N SER A 98 -5.94 11.19 -11.88
CA SER A 98 -6.90 12.01 -11.14
C SER A 98 -7.37 11.39 -9.82
N ASN A 99 -6.71 10.31 -9.34
CA ASN A 99 -7.06 9.54 -8.15
C ASN A 99 -8.45 8.86 -8.18
N ASP A 100 -9.06 8.74 -9.37
CA ASP A 100 -10.26 7.91 -9.58
C ASP A 100 -9.83 6.47 -9.90
N TYR A 101 -9.44 5.75 -8.85
CA TYR A 101 -8.95 4.39 -8.96
C TYR A 101 -10.05 3.39 -9.34
N LYS A 102 -11.30 3.65 -8.95
CA LYS A 102 -12.44 2.76 -9.25
C LYS A 102 -12.77 2.80 -10.74
N GLY A 103 -12.94 4.00 -11.31
CA GLY A 103 -13.18 4.15 -12.75
C GLY A 103 -12.00 3.65 -13.60
N GLY A 104 -10.77 3.90 -13.14
CA GLY A 104 -9.57 3.35 -13.79
C GLY A 104 -9.53 1.82 -13.82
N LEU A 105 -9.88 1.16 -12.71
CA LEU A 105 -9.90 -0.30 -12.60
C LEU A 105 -10.98 -0.92 -13.51
N GLU A 106 -12.17 -0.33 -13.58
CA GLU A 106 -13.23 -0.78 -14.50
C GLU A 106 -12.75 -0.73 -15.95
N LEU A 107 -12.13 0.36 -16.38
CA LEU A 107 -11.58 0.48 -17.74
C LEU A 107 -10.46 -0.52 -18.02
N PHE A 108 -9.56 -0.77 -17.05
CA PHE A 108 -8.51 -1.77 -17.23
C PHE A 108 -9.02 -3.20 -17.24
N THR A 109 -10.05 -3.52 -16.45
CA THR A 109 -10.67 -4.85 -16.46
C THR A 109 -11.38 -5.13 -17.79
N GLU A 110 -12.05 -4.13 -18.38
CA GLU A 110 -12.57 -4.24 -19.76
C GLU A 110 -11.45 -4.48 -20.79
N LEU A 111 -10.30 -3.80 -20.64
CA LEU A 111 -9.14 -4.02 -21.50
C LEU A 111 -8.54 -5.42 -21.32
N LEU A 112 -8.50 -5.93 -20.09
CA LEU A 112 -8.00 -7.27 -19.79
C LEU A 112 -8.90 -8.36 -20.37
N GLN A 113 -10.23 -8.16 -20.39
CA GLN A 113 -11.16 -9.09 -21.06
C GLN A 113 -10.86 -9.20 -22.57
N ARG A 114 -10.45 -8.10 -23.20
CA ARG A 114 -10.10 -8.05 -24.62
C ARG A 114 -8.72 -8.64 -24.90
N PHE A 115 -7.77 -8.42 -23.99
CA PHE A 115 -6.40 -8.91 -24.09
C PHE A 115 -6.06 -9.80 -22.90
N PRO A 116 -6.63 -11.02 -22.83
CA PRO A 116 -6.35 -11.94 -21.75
C PRO A 116 -4.85 -12.28 -21.79
N ASN A 117 -4.17 -12.12 -20.65
CA ASN A 117 -2.72 -12.36 -20.45
C ASN A 117 -1.78 -11.23 -20.92
N ASN A 118 -2.28 -10.03 -21.20
CA ASN A 118 -1.39 -8.88 -21.35
C ASN A 118 -0.75 -8.50 -20.01
N ILE A 119 0.56 -8.72 -19.89
CA ILE A 119 1.36 -8.49 -18.68
C ILE A 119 1.25 -7.03 -18.20
N HIS A 120 1.34 -6.07 -19.12
CA HIS A 120 1.29 -4.65 -18.77
C HIS A 120 -0.07 -4.28 -18.15
N ILE A 121 -1.17 -4.78 -18.70
CA ILE A 121 -2.51 -4.50 -18.16
C ILE A 121 -2.69 -5.18 -16.81
N LEU A 122 -2.23 -6.43 -16.66
CA LEU A 122 -2.25 -7.14 -15.38
C LEU A 122 -1.49 -6.38 -14.29
N LEU A 123 -0.31 -5.85 -14.62
CA LEU A 123 0.48 -5.06 -13.69
C LEU A 123 -0.19 -3.73 -13.30
N GLU A 124 -0.76 -3.00 -14.26
CA GLU A 124 -1.47 -1.76 -13.96
C GLU A 124 -2.71 -2.02 -13.08
N ILE A 125 -3.44 -3.11 -13.33
CA ILE A 125 -4.55 -3.54 -12.46
C ILE A 125 -4.04 -3.85 -11.06
N ALA A 126 -2.99 -4.68 -10.94
CA ALA A 126 -2.44 -5.08 -9.64
C ALA A 126 -1.96 -3.86 -8.82
N LYS A 127 -1.31 -2.89 -9.48
CA LYS A 127 -0.91 -1.61 -8.88
C LYS A 127 -2.11 -0.80 -8.37
N VAL A 128 -3.18 -0.69 -9.16
CA VAL A 128 -4.38 0.04 -8.76
C VAL A 128 -5.10 -0.67 -7.62
N GLU A 129 -5.23 -1.99 -7.68
CA GLU A 129 -5.80 -2.81 -6.61
C GLU A 129 -5.02 -2.65 -5.30
N ALA A 130 -3.69 -2.62 -5.37
CA ALA A 130 -2.82 -2.35 -4.22
C ALA A 130 -3.11 -0.98 -3.57
N ILE A 131 -3.29 0.07 -4.39
CA ILE A 131 -3.63 1.42 -3.91
C ILE A 131 -5.03 1.43 -3.26
N ILE A 132 -6.00 0.79 -3.90
CA ILE A 132 -7.38 0.63 -3.37
C ILE A 132 -7.35 -0.16 -2.05
N GLY A 133 -6.40 -1.08 -1.85
CA GLY A 133 -6.28 -1.94 -0.67
C GLY A 133 -6.83 -3.35 -0.86
N LYS A 134 -7.14 -3.72 -2.10
CA LYS A 134 -7.49 -5.08 -2.51
C LYS A 134 -6.21 -5.91 -2.62
N ASN A 135 -5.58 -6.14 -1.46
CA ASN A 135 -4.22 -6.68 -1.38
C ASN A 135 -4.15 -8.11 -1.93
N ASP A 136 -5.20 -8.92 -1.71
CA ASP A 136 -5.25 -10.30 -2.15
C ASP A 136 -5.38 -10.41 -3.66
N GLU A 137 -6.30 -9.66 -4.26
CA GLU A 137 -6.48 -9.62 -5.71
C GLU A 137 -5.23 -9.06 -6.40
N ALA A 138 -4.62 -8.02 -5.82
CA ALA A 138 -3.37 -7.45 -6.31
C ALA A 138 -2.24 -8.49 -6.33
N ILE A 139 -2.05 -9.24 -5.23
CA ILE A 139 -1.06 -10.32 -5.13
C ILE A 139 -1.31 -11.39 -6.21
N MET A 140 -2.57 -11.81 -6.39
CA MET A 140 -2.92 -12.80 -7.42
C MET A 140 -2.57 -12.31 -8.84
N ASN A 141 -2.84 -11.03 -9.14
CA ASN A 141 -2.53 -10.46 -10.45
C ASN A 141 -1.01 -10.29 -10.67
N PHE A 142 -0.24 -9.93 -9.63
CA PHE A 142 1.22 -9.93 -9.69
C PHE A 142 1.80 -11.33 -9.93
N GLU A 143 1.29 -12.34 -9.22
CA GLU A 143 1.70 -13.74 -9.40
C GLU A 143 1.36 -14.25 -10.81
N LYS A 144 0.18 -13.88 -11.34
CA LYS A 144 -0.20 -14.18 -12.71
C LYS A 144 0.70 -13.50 -13.74
N ALA A 145 1.09 -12.24 -13.51
CA ALA A 145 2.02 -11.54 -14.40
C ALA A 145 3.39 -12.24 -14.42
N ARG A 146 3.90 -12.67 -13.25
CA ARG A 146 5.18 -13.40 -13.12
C ARG A 146 5.15 -14.81 -13.67
N SER A 147 4.01 -15.50 -13.66
CA SER A 147 3.89 -16.83 -14.27
C SER A 147 3.94 -16.78 -15.80
N ILE A 148 3.53 -15.65 -16.39
CA ILE A 148 3.64 -15.39 -17.83
C ILE A 148 5.08 -14.94 -18.18
N ASP A 149 5.65 -14.02 -17.40
CA ASP A 149 7.03 -13.56 -17.58
C ASP A 149 7.81 -13.52 -16.25
N PRO A 150 8.71 -14.50 -16.03
CA PRO A 150 9.54 -14.55 -14.83
C PRO A 150 10.57 -13.42 -14.72
N HIS A 151 10.93 -12.74 -15.81
CA HIS A 151 12.01 -11.73 -15.84
C HIS A 151 11.51 -10.30 -15.55
N ILE A 152 10.25 -10.17 -15.15
CA ILE A 152 9.62 -8.89 -14.91
C ILE A 152 10.13 -8.25 -13.60
N ILE A 153 10.54 -6.98 -13.70
CA ILE A 153 11.02 -6.18 -12.57
C ILE A 153 10.07 -5.02 -12.25
N THR A 154 9.34 -4.54 -13.25
CA THR A 154 8.41 -3.40 -13.12
C THR A 154 7.33 -3.69 -12.07
N TYR A 155 7.15 -2.78 -11.11
CA TYR A 155 6.19 -2.89 -9.99
C TYR A 155 6.41 -4.07 -9.03
N MET A 156 7.56 -4.73 -9.07
CA MET A 156 7.87 -5.82 -8.14
C MET A 156 8.19 -5.33 -6.73
N ASP A 157 8.55 -4.06 -6.58
CA ASP A 157 8.62 -3.33 -5.32
C ASP A 157 7.25 -3.16 -4.65
N GLU A 158 6.21 -2.85 -5.42
CA GLU A 158 4.83 -2.81 -4.95
C GLU A 158 4.37 -4.20 -4.49
N TYR A 159 4.68 -5.25 -5.27
CA TYR A 159 4.43 -6.62 -4.87
C TYR A 159 5.20 -7.01 -3.60
N ALA A 160 6.47 -6.64 -3.48
CA ALA A 160 7.28 -6.88 -2.29
C ALA A 160 6.70 -6.20 -1.04
N MET A 161 6.21 -4.96 -1.17
CA MET A 161 5.54 -4.26 -0.07
C MET A 161 4.24 -4.94 0.33
N LEU A 162 3.45 -5.47 -0.61
CA LEU A 162 2.24 -6.23 -0.30
C LEU A 162 2.56 -7.55 0.43
N LEU A 163 3.57 -8.29 -0.04
CA LEU A 163 4.03 -9.51 0.62
C LEU A 163 4.56 -9.24 2.04
N MET A 164 5.25 -8.11 2.22
CA MET A 164 5.70 -7.64 3.53
C MET A 164 4.52 -7.35 4.46
N ILE A 165 3.49 -6.64 3.97
CA ILE A 165 2.26 -6.37 4.73
C ILE A 165 1.55 -7.67 5.10
N LYS A 166 1.51 -8.65 4.18
CA LYS A 166 0.92 -9.98 4.43
C LYS A 166 1.78 -10.91 5.28
N SER A 167 3.00 -10.50 5.63
CA SER A 167 4.00 -11.33 6.33
C SER A 167 4.33 -12.65 5.60
N ASP A 168 4.22 -12.71 4.27
CA ASP A 168 4.62 -13.90 3.49
C ASP A 168 6.11 -13.82 3.14
N HIS A 169 6.93 -14.17 4.13
CA HIS A 169 8.40 -14.10 4.02
C HIS A 169 8.99 -15.10 3.03
N LEU A 170 8.34 -16.25 2.83
CA LEU A 170 8.84 -17.28 1.93
C LEU A 170 8.77 -16.79 0.48
N LYS A 171 7.61 -16.23 0.08
CA LYS A 171 7.47 -15.64 -1.25
C LYS A 171 8.34 -14.39 -1.41
N LEU A 172 8.42 -13.54 -0.38
CA LEU A 172 9.23 -12.32 -0.44
C LEU A 172 10.73 -12.63 -0.64
N ASN A 173 11.28 -13.60 0.08
CA ASN A 173 12.69 -14.00 -0.09
C ASN A 173 12.94 -14.58 -1.48
N LYS A 174 12.03 -15.42 -1.99
CA LYS A 174 12.12 -15.95 -3.37
C LYS A 174 12.09 -14.83 -4.40
N LEU A 175 11.16 -13.88 -4.26
CA LEU A 175 11.05 -12.72 -5.13
C LEU A 175 12.35 -11.93 -5.18
N VAL A 176 12.97 -11.64 -4.03
CA VAL A 176 14.24 -10.91 -3.98
C VAL A 176 15.38 -11.68 -4.64
N HIS A 177 15.47 -12.99 -4.42
CA HIS A 177 16.47 -13.82 -5.10
C HIS A 177 16.30 -13.80 -6.62
N ASP A 178 15.08 -13.93 -7.11
CA ASP A 178 14.78 -13.85 -8.55
C ASP A 178 15.18 -12.48 -9.11
N LEU A 179 14.78 -11.40 -8.45
CA LEU A 179 15.06 -10.02 -8.88
C LEU A 179 16.57 -9.72 -8.95
N LEU A 180 17.34 -10.18 -7.96
CA LEU A 180 18.80 -10.04 -7.95
C LEU A 180 19.47 -10.80 -9.08
N SER A 181 18.89 -11.93 -9.51
CA SER A 181 19.42 -12.71 -10.63
C SER A 181 19.17 -12.06 -11.99
N ILE A 182 18.11 -11.24 -12.10
CA ILE A 182 17.71 -10.58 -13.35
C ILE A 182 18.48 -9.26 -13.52
N ASP A 183 18.30 -8.31 -12.59
CA ASP A 183 19.01 -7.02 -12.63
C ASP A 183 19.15 -6.42 -11.22
N PRO A 184 20.34 -6.48 -10.61
CA PRO A 184 20.58 -5.99 -9.26
C PRO A 184 20.69 -4.45 -9.17
N THR A 185 20.68 -3.73 -10.30
CA THR A 185 20.93 -2.27 -10.32
C THR A 185 19.66 -1.44 -10.25
N ARG A 186 18.50 -2.08 -10.29
CA ARG A 186 17.19 -1.45 -10.38
C ARG A 186 16.69 -0.94 -9.02
N PRO A 187 16.05 0.25 -8.96
CA PRO A 187 15.54 0.79 -7.69
C PRO A 187 14.49 -0.12 -7.05
N GLU A 188 13.72 -0.85 -7.86
CA GLU A 188 12.68 -1.78 -7.40
C GLU A 188 13.28 -2.92 -6.55
N VAL A 189 14.46 -3.42 -6.94
CA VAL A 189 15.16 -4.50 -6.23
C VAL A 189 15.65 -4.04 -4.86
N PHE A 190 16.10 -2.80 -4.75
CA PHE A 190 16.54 -2.23 -3.48
C PHE A 190 15.38 -2.03 -2.49
N VAL A 191 14.17 -1.70 -2.96
CA VAL A 191 12.98 -1.66 -2.09
C VAL A 191 12.58 -3.06 -1.65
N ALA A 192 12.61 -4.05 -2.55
CA ALA A 192 12.32 -5.43 -2.20
C ALA A 192 13.34 -6.00 -1.19
N LEU A 193 14.63 -5.68 -1.35
CA LEU A 193 15.67 -5.97 -0.36
C LEU A 193 15.37 -5.29 0.98
N SER A 194 15.04 -4.00 0.96
CA SER A 194 14.68 -3.25 2.17
C SER A 194 13.54 -3.94 2.93
N ALA A 195 12.52 -4.43 2.22
CA ALA A 195 11.40 -5.17 2.80
C ALA A 195 11.82 -6.49 3.49
N VAL A 196 12.79 -7.24 2.93
CA VAL A 196 13.31 -8.46 3.56
C VAL A 196 14.13 -8.15 4.82
N TRP A 197 14.91 -7.07 4.78
CA TRP A 197 15.83 -6.71 5.85
C TRP A 197 15.16 -5.97 7.00
N GLU A 198 13.95 -5.44 6.82
CA GLU A 198 13.20 -4.69 7.84
C GLU A 198 13.12 -5.42 9.18
N ARG A 199 12.83 -6.72 9.18
CA ARG A 199 12.78 -7.54 10.41
C ARG A 199 14.13 -8.02 10.92
N LYS A 200 15.15 -8.11 10.06
CA LYS A 200 16.47 -8.64 10.44
C LYS A 200 17.35 -7.55 11.02
N GLU A 201 17.43 -6.44 10.32
CA GLU A 201 18.29 -5.31 10.67
C GLU A 201 17.74 -4.03 10.02
N GLU A 202 17.08 -3.19 10.83
CA GLU A 202 16.44 -1.96 10.36
C GLU A 202 17.45 -1.00 9.69
N ARG A 203 18.70 -0.94 10.18
CA ARG A 203 19.76 -0.08 9.60
C ARG A 203 20.16 -0.54 8.20
N GLY A 204 20.28 -1.85 7.99
CA GLY A 204 20.53 -2.44 6.68
C GLY A 204 19.39 -2.14 5.71
N ALA A 205 18.14 -2.34 6.16
CA ALA A 205 16.94 -2.01 5.39
C ALA A 205 16.91 -0.54 4.96
N LEU A 206 17.26 0.39 5.85
CA LEU A 206 17.31 1.82 5.57
C LEU A 206 18.37 2.14 4.49
N SER A 207 19.55 1.50 4.55
CA SER A 207 20.59 1.68 3.53
C SER A 207 20.10 1.29 2.14
N TYR A 208 19.34 0.20 2.02
CA TYR A 208 18.76 -0.23 0.75
C TYR A 208 17.68 0.72 0.25
N ALA A 209 16.78 1.19 1.12
CA ALA A 209 15.79 2.21 0.73
C ALA A 209 16.47 3.51 0.24
N GLU A 210 17.57 3.93 0.87
CA GLU A 210 18.36 5.08 0.41
C GLU A 210 19.06 4.85 -0.92
N LYS A 211 19.60 3.64 -1.15
CA LYS A 211 20.21 3.29 -2.44
C LYS A 211 19.18 3.36 -3.56
N SER A 212 17.96 2.90 -3.32
CA SER A 212 16.86 3.01 -4.29
C SER A 212 16.63 4.48 -4.72
N ILE A 213 16.55 5.39 -3.75
CA ILE A 213 16.38 6.83 -4.00
C ILE A 213 17.60 7.47 -4.69
N ARG A 214 18.83 7.00 -4.41
CA ARG A 214 20.04 7.49 -5.08
C ARG A 214 20.10 7.09 -6.56
N ILE A 215 19.54 5.94 -6.90
CA ILE A 215 19.49 5.44 -8.28
C ILE A 215 18.40 6.16 -9.05
N ASP A 216 17.22 6.30 -8.44
CA ASP A 216 16.12 7.07 -8.98
C ASP A 216 15.54 8.01 -7.91
N GLU A 217 15.88 9.29 -8.02
CA GLU A 217 15.41 10.35 -7.11
C GLU A 217 13.87 10.53 -7.15
N ARG A 218 13.19 9.93 -8.13
CA ARG A 218 11.73 10.01 -8.30
C ARG A 218 11.03 8.72 -7.94
N HIS A 219 11.74 7.78 -7.31
CA HIS A 219 11.20 6.49 -6.90
C HIS A 219 10.37 6.59 -5.61
N ILE A 220 9.06 6.78 -5.77
CA ILE A 220 8.10 6.98 -4.67
C ILE A 220 8.12 5.82 -3.64
N PRO A 221 8.11 4.53 -4.05
CA PRO A 221 8.17 3.41 -3.11
C PRO A 221 9.39 3.43 -2.19
N GLY A 222 10.55 3.89 -2.69
CA GLY A 222 11.77 4.07 -1.90
C GLY A 222 11.60 5.10 -0.77
N TYR A 223 10.97 6.25 -1.05
CA TYR A 223 10.66 7.25 -0.03
C TYR A 223 9.65 6.75 1.01
N ILE A 224 8.63 6.01 0.57
CA ILE A 224 7.62 5.42 1.46
C ILE A 224 8.28 4.38 2.38
N MET A 225 9.10 3.49 1.83
CA MET A 225 9.84 2.48 2.59
C MET A 225 10.78 3.15 3.62
N LYS A 226 11.54 4.16 3.20
CA LYS A 226 12.40 4.95 4.08
C LYS A 226 11.62 5.60 5.23
N GLY A 227 10.44 6.17 4.94
CA GLY A 227 9.57 6.75 5.96
C GLY A 227 9.03 5.73 6.95
N ASN A 228 8.61 4.55 6.47
CA ASN A 228 8.13 3.46 7.32
C ASN A 228 9.22 2.94 8.26
N LEU A 229 10.44 2.77 7.75
CA LEU A 229 11.59 2.34 8.56
C LEU A 229 11.98 3.37 9.62
N TYR A 230 11.89 4.66 9.32
CA TYR A 230 12.09 5.67 10.37
C TYR A 230 11.00 5.64 11.44
N LEU A 231 9.77 5.29 11.10
CA LEU A 231 8.72 5.10 12.10
C LEU A 231 8.98 3.86 12.98
N SER A 232 9.46 2.75 12.40
CA SER A 232 9.81 1.54 13.18
C SER A 232 10.98 1.81 14.15
N MET A 233 11.97 2.58 13.70
CA MET A 233 13.10 3.05 14.50
C MET A 233 12.74 4.12 15.55
N ASN A 234 11.45 4.49 15.68
CA ASN A 234 10.98 5.55 16.56
C ASN A 234 11.63 6.94 16.29
N ARG A 235 11.88 7.26 15.01
CA ARG A 235 12.43 8.56 14.54
C ARG A 235 11.42 9.31 13.66
N PRO A 236 10.27 9.74 14.21
CA PRO A 236 9.17 10.29 13.43
C PRO A 236 9.52 11.61 12.71
N GLU A 237 10.48 12.41 13.18
CA GLU A 237 10.91 13.64 12.49
C GLU A 237 11.55 13.32 11.13
N ALA A 238 12.39 12.29 11.08
CA ALA A 238 13.03 11.85 9.84
C ALA A 238 12.00 11.22 8.89
N ALA A 239 11.01 10.51 9.44
CA ALA A 239 9.89 9.96 8.67
C ALA A 239 9.09 11.05 7.95
N VAL A 240 8.83 12.19 8.62
CA VAL A 240 8.14 13.34 8.01
C VAL A 240 8.87 13.83 6.76
N VAL A 241 10.21 13.92 6.80
CA VAL A 241 11.00 14.37 5.65
C VAL A 241 10.88 13.38 4.49
N ALA A 242 10.99 12.08 4.78
CA ALA A 242 10.90 11.03 3.76
C ALA A 242 9.51 11.01 3.08
N PHE A 243 8.42 11.04 3.87
CA PHE A 243 7.08 11.04 3.30
C PHE A 243 6.71 12.35 2.59
N ARG A 244 7.24 13.50 3.03
CA ARG A 244 7.11 14.76 2.27
C ARG A 244 7.81 14.68 0.92
N GLY A 245 8.97 14.04 0.86
CA GLY A 245 9.66 13.73 -0.41
C GLY A 245 8.78 12.93 -1.37
N ALA A 246 8.13 11.86 -0.88
CA ALA A 246 7.14 11.12 -1.67
C ALA A 246 5.97 12.00 -2.14
N GLN A 247 5.42 12.81 -1.24
CA GLN A 247 4.28 13.67 -1.51
C GLN A 247 4.58 14.76 -2.57
N GLU A 248 5.79 15.32 -2.57
CA GLU A 248 6.25 16.29 -3.57
C GLU A 248 6.31 15.68 -4.98
N LEU A 249 6.63 14.38 -5.08
CA LEU A 249 6.70 13.68 -6.36
C LEU A 249 5.31 13.37 -6.89
N LYS A 250 4.48 12.74 -6.06
CA LYS A 250 3.07 12.44 -6.36
C LYS A 250 2.30 12.32 -5.05
N PRO A 251 1.16 13.02 -4.91
CA PRO A 251 0.24 12.79 -3.79
C PRO A 251 -0.26 11.34 -3.80
N ASP A 252 0.21 10.53 -2.85
CA ASP A 252 -0.20 9.13 -2.64
C ASP A 252 -0.80 8.96 -1.24
N LEU A 253 -1.85 8.14 -1.12
CA LEU A 253 -2.50 7.87 0.15
C LEU A 253 -1.54 7.32 1.21
N ARG A 254 -0.61 6.45 0.81
CA ARG A 254 0.40 5.88 1.74
C ARG A 254 1.31 6.97 2.31
N SER A 255 1.69 7.95 1.49
CA SER A 255 2.48 9.10 1.95
C SER A 255 1.70 9.96 2.96
N TYR A 256 0.41 10.21 2.73
CA TYR A 256 -0.46 10.91 3.68
C TYR A 256 -0.64 10.14 4.99
N GLN A 257 -0.86 8.82 4.92
CA GLN A 257 -0.96 7.96 6.09
C GLN A 257 0.33 7.97 6.91
N GLY A 258 1.49 7.84 6.26
CA GLY A 258 2.80 7.92 6.89
C GLY A 258 3.04 9.27 7.57
N LEU A 259 2.72 10.38 6.90
CA LEU A 259 2.83 11.73 7.48
C LEU A 259 1.93 11.92 8.70
N VAL A 260 0.66 11.51 8.61
CA VAL A 260 -0.27 11.62 9.73
C VAL A 260 0.20 10.79 10.91
N ARG A 261 0.61 9.54 10.69
CA ARG A 261 1.20 8.70 11.75
C ARG A 261 2.44 9.35 12.37
N SER A 262 3.32 9.92 11.55
CA SER A 262 4.52 10.62 12.02
C SER A 262 4.17 11.84 12.88
N TYR A 263 3.20 12.66 12.46
CA TYR A 263 2.76 13.82 13.23
C TYR A 263 2.01 13.46 14.51
N LEU A 264 1.22 12.38 14.51
CA LEU A 264 0.57 11.86 15.70
C LEU A 264 1.59 11.32 16.71
N ALA A 265 2.63 10.60 16.26
CA ALA A 265 3.74 10.17 17.11
C ALA A 265 4.48 11.36 17.75
N LEU A 266 4.59 12.49 17.03
CA LEU A 266 5.15 13.75 17.52
C LEU A 266 4.18 14.57 18.41
N SER A 267 2.97 14.08 18.68
CA SER A 267 1.90 14.84 19.35
C SER A 267 1.50 16.15 18.64
N LYS A 268 1.83 16.30 17.36
CA LYS A 268 1.53 17.46 16.51
C LYS A 268 0.17 17.31 15.83
N ILE A 269 -0.89 17.36 16.64
CA ILE A 269 -2.27 17.07 16.20
C ILE A 269 -2.76 18.07 15.14
N LYS A 270 -2.38 19.34 15.22
CA LYS A 270 -2.84 20.38 14.27
C LYS A 270 -2.27 20.12 12.87
N GLU A 271 -0.99 19.78 12.78
CA GLU A 271 -0.29 19.43 11.56
C GLU A 271 -0.81 18.11 10.98
N ALA A 272 -1.03 17.10 11.84
CA ALA A 272 -1.67 15.84 11.43
C ALA A 272 -3.05 16.09 10.80
N LEU A 273 -3.86 16.96 11.40
CA LEU A 273 -5.20 17.30 10.91
C LEU A 273 -5.14 18.03 9.56
N TYR A 274 -4.17 18.94 9.40
CA TYR A 274 -3.95 19.63 8.13
C TYR A 274 -3.64 18.63 7.03
N VAL A 275 -2.69 17.72 7.25
CA VAL A 275 -2.30 16.69 6.27
C VAL A 275 -3.45 15.73 5.97
N ALA A 276 -4.20 15.29 6.97
CA ALA A 276 -5.35 14.41 6.77
C ALA A 276 -6.45 15.08 5.92
N ARG A 277 -6.70 16.38 6.13
CA ARG A 277 -7.66 17.15 5.30
C ARG A 277 -7.17 17.34 3.88
N GLU A 278 -5.88 17.55 3.67
CA GLU A 278 -5.29 17.59 2.33
C GLU A 278 -5.45 16.24 1.62
N ALA A 279 -5.27 15.12 2.33
CA ALA A 279 -5.53 13.78 1.77
C ALA A 279 -6.99 13.63 1.31
N MET A 280 -7.95 14.08 2.13
CA MET A 280 -9.38 14.06 1.80
C MET A 280 -9.72 14.94 0.59
N LYS A 281 -9.08 16.10 0.43
CA LYS A 281 -9.26 16.95 -0.75
C LYS A 281 -8.64 16.35 -2.01
N ALA A 282 -7.47 15.74 -1.88
CA ALA A 282 -6.77 15.11 -2.99
C ALA A 282 -7.46 13.83 -3.47
N MET A 283 -8.14 13.12 -2.57
CA MET A 283 -8.81 11.84 -2.84
C MET A 283 -10.23 11.83 -2.23
N PRO A 284 -11.18 12.60 -2.79
CA PRO A 284 -12.52 12.74 -2.22
C PRO A 284 -13.35 11.45 -2.23
N GLN A 285 -13.00 10.50 -3.11
CA GLN A 285 -13.66 9.19 -3.22
C GLN A 285 -12.96 8.07 -2.42
N SER A 286 -11.99 8.40 -1.57
CA SER A 286 -11.28 7.41 -0.76
C SER A 286 -11.83 7.32 0.65
N ALA A 287 -12.43 6.17 0.99
CA ALA A 287 -12.89 5.87 2.35
C ALA A 287 -11.71 5.85 3.35
N LYS A 288 -10.54 5.39 2.90
CA LYS A 288 -9.29 5.44 3.67
C LYS A 288 -8.85 6.88 4.00
N ALA A 289 -9.03 7.83 3.08
CA ALA A 289 -8.70 9.23 3.33
C ALA A 289 -9.66 9.88 4.35
N LEU A 290 -10.96 9.55 4.31
CA LEU A 290 -11.93 9.98 5.33
C LEU A 290 -11.60 9.40 6.71
N LYS A 291 -11.25 8.11 6.76
CA LYS A 291 -10.82 7.44 7.99
C LYS A 291 -9.58 8.10 8.60
N LEU A 292 -8.64 8.55 7.77
CA LEU A 292 -7.44 9.25 8.24
C LEU A 292 -7.77 10.55 9.00
N VAL A 293 -8.79 11.29 8.56
CA VAL A 293 -9.28 12.48 9.29
C VAL A 293 -9.94 12.07 10.60
N GLY A 294 -10.68 10.95 10.59
CA GLY A 294 -11.27 10.34 11.77
C GLY A 294 -10.21 9.96 12.82
N ASP A 295 -9.11 9.30 12.41
CA ASP A 295 -8.02 8.87 13.29
C ASP A 295 -7.39 10.03 14.06
N VAL A 296 -7.14 11.15 13.36
CA VAL A 296 -6.58 12.35 13.99
C VAL A 296 -7.57 12.96 14.98
N HIS A 297 -8.86 12.96 14.66
CA HIS A 297 -9.89 13.42 15.58
C HIS A 297 -10.07 12.48 16.79
N ALA A 298 -9.96 11.17 16.61
CA ALA A 298 -10.05 10.19 17.69
C ALA A 298 -8.88 10.32 18.67
N SER A 299 -7.70 10.67 18.16
CA SER A 299 -6.49 10.93 18.96
C SER A 299 -6.57 12.20 19.81
N ASN A 300 -7.58 13.05 19.60
CA ASN A 300 -7.79 14.28 20.37
C ASN A 300 -8.92 14.08 21.40
N SER A 301 -8.71 14.48 22.66
CA SER A 301 -9.62 14.22 23.79
C SER A 301 -11.05 14.75 23.59
N GLY A 302 -11.23 15.81 22.79
CA GLY A 302 -12.55 16.37 22.45
C GLY A 302 -13.05 16.06 21.03
N GLY A 303 -12.36 15.20 20.28
CA GLY A 303 -12.63 14.94 18.86
C GLY A 303 -13.45 13.69 18.55
N ARG A 304 -13.82 12.88 19.54
CA ARG A 304 -14.48 11.57 19.37
C ARG A 304 -15.75 11.63 18.53
N GLU A 305 -16.64 12.58 18.81
CA GLU A 305 -17.90 12.73 18.07
C GLU A 305 -17.67 13.10 16.59
N LYS A 306 -16.61 13.87 16.31
CA LYS A 306 -16.21 14.17 14.93
C LYS A 306 -15.61 12.95 14.25
N ALA A 307 -14.77 12.19 14.96
CA ALA A 307 -14.19 10.95 14.45
C ALA A 307 -15.28 9.95 14.04
N LYS A 308 -16.31 9.77 14.89
CA LYS A 308 -17.48 8.93 14.58
C LYS A 308 -18.15 9.30 13.26
N LYS A 309 -18.45 10.60 13.06
CA LYS A 309 -19.06 11.10 11.81
C LYS A 309 -18.19 10.81 10.58
N PHE A 310 -16.87 10.92 10.71
CA PHE A 310 -15.94 10.61 9.63
C PHE A 310 -15.87 9.11 9.35
N TYR A 311 -15.84 8.25 10.37
CA TYR A 311 -15.90 6.80 10.17
C TYR A 311 -17.21 6.36 9.53
N GLU A 312 -18.35 6.85 9.99
CA GLU A 312 -19.64 6.60 9.36
C GLU A 312 -19.68 7.09 7.90
N SER A 313 -19.05 8.23 7.59
CA SER A 313 -18.94 8.70 6.21
C SER A 313 -18.06 7.80 5.34
N ALA A 314 -16.98 7.26 5.90
CA ALA A 314 -16.13 6.29 5.21
C ALA A 314 -16.91 5.00 4.92
N LEU A 315 -17.70 4.52 5.88
CA LEU A 315 -18.55 3.33 5.72
C LEU A 315 -19.73 3.55 4.75
N ARG A 316 -20.25 4.78 4.63
CA ARG A 316 -21.23 5.11 3.58
C ARG A 316 -20.64 5.06 2.18
N LEU A 317 -19.36 5.43 2.05
CA LEU A 317 -18.66 5.43 0.77
C LEU A 317 -18.18 4.02 0.39
N GLU A 318 -17.80 3.22 1.38
CA GLU A 318 -17.37 1.84 1.22
C GLU A 318 -17.87 1.01 2.41
N SER A 319 -19.02 0.35 2.21
CA SER A 319 -19.69 -0.43 3.25
C SER A 319 -18.90 -1.65 3.71
N GLY A 320 -17.93 -2.10 2.93
CA GLY A 320 -17.03 -3.21 3.26
C GLY A 320 -15.71 -2.77 3.89
N TYR A 321 -15.49 -1.48 4.15
CA TYR A 321 -14.18 -1.01 4.63
C TYR A 321 -13.96 -1.34 6.12
N LEU A 322 -13.37 -2.52 6.35
CA LEU A 322 -13.11 -3.07 7.69
C LEU A 322 -12.32 -2.09 8.59
N GLY A 323 -11.35 -1.37 8.03
CA GLY A 323 -10.52 -0.43 8.79
C GLY A 323 -11.30 0.73 9.44
N ALA A 324 -12.39 1.19 8.83
CA ALA A 324 -13.27 2.20 9.45
C ALA A 324 -14.27 1.58 10.43
N ALA A 325 -14.74 0.36 10.17
CA ALA A 325 -15.62 -0.38 11.08
C ALA A 325 -14.90 -0.71 12.40
N LEU A 326 -13.66 -1.19 12.33
CA LEU A 326 -12.82 -1.46 13.50
C LEU A 326 -12.54 -0.18 14.30
N ALA A 327 -12.18 0.92 13.63
CA ALA A 327 -11.93 2.20 14.30
C ALA A 327 -13.19 2.78 14.97
N LEU A 328 -14.36 2.56 14.37
CA LEU A 328 -15.66 2.93 14.96
C LEU A 328 -16.00 2.06 16.18
N ALA A 329 -15.77 0.74 16.10
CA ALA A 329 -15.96 -0.18 17.22
C ALA A 329 -15.03 0.16 18.40
N GLU A 330 -13.75 0.47 18.14
CA GLU A 330 -12.80 0.93 19.16
C GLU A 330 -13.29 2.19 19.87
N LEU A 331 -13.82 3.14 19.11
CA LEU A 331 -14.36 4.38 19.66
C LEU A 331 -15.60 4.11 20.54
N HIS A 332 -16.47 3.20 20.13
CA HIS A 332 -17.60 2.74 20.94
C HIS A 332 -17.18 2.08 22.26
N VAL A 333 -16.13 1.25 22.23
CA VAL A 333 -15.55 0.63 23.43
C VAL A 333 -15.01 1.69 24.38
N MET A 334 -14.28 2.69 23.87
CA MET A 334 -13.75 3.81 24.68
C MET A 334 -14.82 4.68 25.32
N GLU A 335 -16.06 4.64 24.81
CA GLU A 335 -17.22 5.34 25.36
C GLU A 335 -18.08 4.47 26.27
N GLY A 336 -17.70 3.21 26.49
CA GLY A 336 -18.49 2.24 27.25
C GLY A 336 -19.70 1.68 26.50
N ARG A 337 -19.86 2.01 25.20
CA ARG A 337 -20.93 1.51 24.33
C ARG A 337 -20.55 0.16 23.71
N THR A 338 -20.24 -0.82 24.55
CA THR A 338 -19.69 -2.11 24.10
C THR A 338 -20.70 -2.95 23.33
N GLY A 339 -21.99 -2.88 23.66
CA GLY A 339 -23.06 -3.55 22.90
C GLY A 339 -23.17 -3.08 21.44
N ASP A 340 -23.01 -1.78 21.21
CA ASP A 340 -23.00 -1.20 19.85
C ASP A 340 -21.77 -1.69 19.07
N ALA A 341 -20.60 -1.77 19.73
CA ALA A 341 -19.37 -2.28 19.14
C ALA A 341 -19.51 -3.76 18.73
N ILE A 342 -20.05 -4.62 19.60
CA ILE A 342 -20.26 -6.04 19.31
C ILE A 342 -21.23 -6.20 18.14
N SER A 343 -22.39 -5.53 18.19
CA SER A 343 -23.39 -5.59 17.12
C SER A 343 -22.84 -5.15 15.76
N LEU A 344 -21.99 -4.12 15.75
CA LEU A 344 -21.31 -3.66 14.54
C LEU A 344 -20.34 -4.73 14.02
N LEU A 345 -19.47 -5.26 14.87
CA LEU A 345 -18.45 -6.23 14.45
C LEU A 345 -19.07 -7.56 14.03
N GLU A 346 -20.11 -8.06 14.72
CA GLU A 346 -20.85 -9.26 14.32
C GLU A 346 -21.52 -9.13 12.96
N ARG A 347 -22.04 -7.93 12.63
CA ARG A 347 -22.59 -7.66 11.31
C ARG A 347 -21.52 -7.81 10.23
N TYR A 348 -20.33 -7.26 10.45
CA TYR A 348 -19.22 -7.41 9.50
C TYR A 348 -18.73 -8.85 9.42
N LEU A 349 -18.80 -9.61 10.52
CA LEU A 349 -18.36 -11.01 10.55
C LEU A 349 -19.22 -11.92 9.67
N LYS A 350 -20.50 -11.58 9.49
CA LYS A 350 -21.41 -12.31 8.58
C LYS A 350 -20.98 -12.19 7.11
N ASP A 351 -20.45 -11.02 6.75
CA ASP A 351 -20.04 -10.73 5.38
C ASP A 351 -18.55 -11.08 5.15
N TRP A 352 -17.74 -11.00 6.20
CA TRP A 352 -16.28 -11.16 6.16
C TRP A 352 -15.83 -12.09 7.31
N ALA A 353 -15.55 -13.34 6.99
CA ALA A 353 -14.98 -14.32 7.92
C ALA A 353 -13.46 -14.13 8.04
N ASP A 354 -13.04 -13.03 8.67
CA ASP A 354 -11.63 -12.66 8.82
C ASP A 354 -11.11 -12.95 10.25
N ASP A 355 -9.84 -13.36 10.36
CA ASP A 355 -9.21 -13.68 11.65
C ASP A 355 -9.02 -12.41 12.49
N SER A 356 -8.66 -11.30 11.86
CA SER A 356 -8.48 -9.99 12.51
C SER A 356 -9.74 -9.49 13.20
N LEU A 357 -10.91 -9.77 12.61
CA LEU A 357 -12.21 -9.37 13.13
C LEU A 357 -12.60 -10.21 14.35
N HIS A 358 -12.31 -11.52 14.31
CA HIS A 358 -12.46 -12.39 15.47
C HIS A 358 -11.57 -11.96 16.64
N VAL A 359 -10.30 -11.60 16.38
CA VAL A 359 -9.41 -11.06 17.42
C VAL A 359 -9.98 -9.78 18.02
N LYS A 360 -10.53 -8.88 17.20
CA LYS A 360 -11.12 -7.64 17.72
C LYS A 360 -12.36 -7.90 18.56
N LEU A 361 -13.27 -8.76 18.10
CA LEU A 361 -14.43 -9.18 18.88
C LEU A 361 -14.00 -9.77 20.22
N ALA A 362 -13.02 -10.67 20.22
CA ALA A 362 -12.49 -11.27 21.44
C ALA A 362 -11.94 -10.23 22.42
N GLN A 363 -11.21 -9.21 21.94
CA GLN A 363 -10.75 -8.09 22.77
C GLN A 363 -11.92 -7.29 23.38
N VAL A 364 -13.01 -7.08 22.63
CA VAL A 364 -14.21 -6.37 23.13
C VAL A 364 -14.95 -7.22 24.18
N PHE A 365 -15.10 -8.53 23.95
CA PHE A 365 -15.68 -9.45 24.93
C PHE A 365 -14.83 -9.57 26.20
N ALA A 366 -13.50 -9.63 26.07
CA ALA A 366 -12.59 -9.63 27.20
C ALA A 366 -12.69 -8.32 28.02
N ALA A 367 -12.77 -7.16 27.36
CA ALA A 367 -12.96 -5.87 28.02
C ALA A 367 -14.32 -5.73 28.73
N THR A 368 -15.30 -6.56 28.37
CA THR A 368 -16.63 -6.61 29.01
C THR A 368 -16.78 -7.76 30.01
N ASN A 369 -15.68 -8.45 30.34
CA ASN A 369 -15.63 -9.61 31.24
C ASN A 369 -16.46 -10.83 30.77
N MET A 370 -16.80 -10.88 29.47
CA MET A 370 -17.43 -12.04 28.82
C MET A 370 -16.36 -13.00 28.33
N LEU A 371 -15.65 -13.62 29.28
CA LEU A 371 -14.44 -14.40 29.00
C LEU A 371 -14.70 -15.64 28.13
N GLN A 372 -15.85 -16.31 28.28
CA GLN A 372 -16.20 -17.49 27.48
C GLN A 372 -16.37 -17.15 25.99
N ASP A 373 -17.08 -16.06 25.69
CA ASP A 373 -17.27 -15.60 24.31
C ASP A 373 -15.95 -15.12 23.70
N ALA A 374 -15.13 -14.42 24.49
CA ALA A 374 -13.79 -14.02 24.08
C ALA A 374 -12.91 -15.23 23.69
N LEU A 375 -12.92 -16.28 24.51
CA LEU A 375 -12.18 -17.52 24.27
C LEU A 375 -12.63 -18.18 22.95
N SER A 376 -13.94 -18.26 22.72
CA SER A 376 -14.51 -18.83 21.50
C SER A 376 -14.05 -18.10 20.23
N HIS A 377 -13.95 -16.76 20.29
CA HIS A 377 -13.51 -15.94 19.17
C HIS A 377 -12.00 -16.00 18.96
N TYR A 378 -11.18 -16.06 20.02
CA TYR A 378 -9.74 -16.30 19.87
C TYR A 378 -9.46 -17.66 19.23
N GLN A 379 -10.17 -18.72 19.66
CA GLN A 379 -10.06 -20.04 19.03
C GLN A 379 -10.50 -20.03 17.57
N SER A 380 -11.57 -19.30 17.24
CA SER A 380 -12.04 -19.15 15.86
C SER A 380 -11.01 -18.43 14.98
N ALA A 381 -10.37 -17.38 15.50
CA ALA A 381 -9.27 -16.70 14.80
C ALA A 381 -8.11 -17.65 14.50
N LEU A 382 -7.70 -18.47 15.47
CA LEU A 382 -6.62 -19.45 15.31
C LEU A 382 -6.98 -20.61 14.37
N ARG A 383 -8.27 -20.96 14.24
CA ARG A 383 -8.72 -21.94 13.24
C ARG A 383 -8.58 -21.41 11.82
N ILE A 384 -8.83 -20.13 11.60
CA ILE A 384 -8.66 -19.48 10.28
C ILE A 384 -7.18 -19.30 10.00
N ASN A 385 -6.43 -18.76 10.97
CA ASN A 385 -5.01 -18.50 10.85
C ASN A 385 -4.25 -18.94 12.11
N ALA A 386 -3.68 -20.14 12.03
CA ALA A 386 -2.93 -20.74 13.13
C ALA A 386 -1.65 -19.96 13.53
N GLN A 387 -1.18 -19.04 12.69
CA GLN A 387 0.01 -18.23 12.94
C GLN A 387 -0.29 -16.80 13.39
N ASN A 388 -1.55 -16.47 13.67
CA ASN A 388 -1.89 -15.13 14.15
C ASN A 388 -1.36 -14.89 15.58
N GLU A 389 -0.26 -14.13 15.70
CA GLU A 389 0.37 -13.81 16.98
C GLU A 389 -0.55 -13.02 17.93
N ALA A 390 -1.39 -12.13 17.39
CA ALA A 390 -2.30 -11.33 18.21
C ALA A 390 -3.39 -12.20 18.84
N ALA A 391 -3.84 -13.23 18.12
CA ALA A 391 -4.78 -14.22 18.65
C ALA A 391 -4.13 -15.09 19.74
N LYS A 392 -2.88 -15.55 19.53
CA LYS A 392 -2.12 -16.35 20.51
C LYS A 392 -1.89 -15.57 21.82
N LYS A 393 -1.29 -14.39 21.72
CA LYS A 393 -1.04 -13.50 22.88
C LYS A 393 -2.33 -13.10 23.59
N GLY A 394 -3.39 -12.85 22.82
CA GLY A 394 -4.70 -12.53 23.38
C GLY A 394 -5.32 -13.69 24.17
N LEU A 395 -5.19 -14.91 23.64
CA LEU A 395 -5.67 -16.13 24.29
C LEU A 395 -4.85 -16.46 25.55
N GLU A 396 -3.52 -16.37 25.49
CA GLU A 396 -2.64 -16.55 26.67
C GLU A 396 -2.99 -15.57 27.79
N ARG A 397 -3.19 -14.29 27.47
CA ARG A 397 -3.63 -13.27 28.43
C ARG A 397 -4.99 -13.60 29.04
N LEU A 398 -5.94 -14.04 28.21
CA LEU A 398 -7.27 -14.42 28.66
C LEU A 398 -7.22 -15.64 29.58
N GLU A 399 -6.40 -16.64 29.28
CA GLU A 399 -6.21 -17.83 30.11
C GLU A 399 -5.58 -17.49 31.47
N LYS A 400 -4.56 -16.62 31.51
CA LYS A 400 -4.00 -16.08 32.76
C LYS A 400 -5.09 -15.37 33.58
N GLN A 401 -5.88 -14.51 32.94
CA GLN A 401 -7.00 -13.82 33.57
C GLN A 401 -8.08 -14.77 34.10
N MET A 402 -8.43 -15.84 33.38
CA MET A 402 -9.38 -16.86 33.82
C MET A 402 -8.86 -17.71 34.98
N LYS A 403 -7.54 -17.92 35.07
CA LYS A 403 -6.87 -18.60 36.18
C LYS A 403 -6.66 -17.71 37.41
N GLY A 404 -7.03 -16.43 37.34
CA GLY A 404 -6.84 -15.45 38.42
C GLY A 404 -5.41 -14.95 38.57
N VAL A 405 -4.54 -15.19 37.58
CA VAL A 405 -3.17 -14.68 37.52
C VAL A 405 -3.20 -13.31 36.84
N ASP A 406 -2.42 -12.35 37.35
CA ASP A 406 -2.31 -11.03 36.73
C ASP A 406 -1.77 -11.17 35.29
N PRO A 407 -2.54 -10.77 34.26
CA PRO A 407 -2.14 -10.91 32.86
C PRO A 407 -0.90 -10.09 32.47
N ASP A 408 -0.49 -9.10 33.28
CA ASP A 408 0.72 -8.29 33.08
C ASP A 408 1.90 -8.71 33.97
N ALA A 409 1.78 -9.78 34.76
CA ALA A 409 2.89 -10.32 35.53
C ALA A 409 3.99 -10.83 34.57
N PRO A 410 5.28 -10.51 34.81
CA PRO A 410 6.38 -11.13 34.08
C PRO A 410 6.26 -12.64 34.25
N GLU A 411 6.50 -13.39 33.16
CA GLU A 411 6.54 -14.84 33.22
C GLU A 411 7.61 -15.22 34.23
N GLU A 412 7.19 -15.81 35.35
CA GLU A 412 8.13 -16.52 36.21
C GLU A 412 8.65 -17.66 35.35
N ASP A 413 9.92 -17.56 34.95
CA ASP A 413 10.62 -18.62 34.24
C ASP A 413 10.54 -19.90 35.11
N GLU A 414 9.61 -20.80 34.81
CA GLU A 414 9.55 -22.17 35.32
C GLU A 414 10.71 -23.02 34.75
N GLU A 415 11.94 -22.48 34.73
CA GLU A 415 13.16 -23.18 34.33
C GLU A 415 14.22 -23.24 35.46
N ASN A 416 13.88 -22.88 36.70
CA ASN A 416 14.80 -23.00 37.85
C ASN A 416 14.26 -23.84 39.02
N GLU A 417 13.52 -24.90 38.72
CA GLU A 417 13.32 -26.00 39.68
C GLU A 417 13.67 -27.31 38.97
N VAL A 418 14.93 -27.76 39.10
CA VAL A 418 15.35 -29.12 39.50
C VAL A 418 16.88 -29.20 39.31
N GLU A 419 17.64 -29.16 40.40
CA GLU A 419 18.73 -30.11 40.72
C GLU A 419 19.31 -29.79 42.11
N ASP A 420 18.46 -29.88 43.14
CA ASP A 420 18.94 -30.22 44.49
C ASP A 420 18.96 -31.75 44.58
N ALA A 421 20.13 -32.34 44.34
CA ALA A 421 20.44 -33.72 44.70
C ALA A 421 21.78 -33.75 45.44
N ASP A 422 21.71 -33.56 46.76
CA ASP A 422 22.73 -33.98 47.71
C ASP A 422 23.00 -35.49 47.59
N GLY A 423 24.28 -35.90 47.72
CA GLY A 423 24.61 -37.21 48.31
C GLY A 423 25.65 -38.07 47.60
N ASP A 424 26.91 -37.83 47.94
CA ASP A 424 27.96 -38.81 48.29
C ASP A 424 28.50 -39.89 47.30
N GLN A 425 29.84 -39.79 47.15
CA GLN A 425 30.87 -40.85 47.21
C GLN A 425 30.91 -41.96 46.13
N GLU A 426 32.00 -42.01 45.36
CA GLU A 426 33.12 -42.95 45.58
C GLU A 426 34.26 -42.76 44.55
N GLU A 427 35.46 -43.11 45.01
CA GLU A 427 36.78 -43.05 44.37
C GLU A 427 36.91 -43.89 43.08
N ALA A 428 37.76 -43.46 42.14
CA ALA A 428 38.75 -44.32 41.46
C ALA A 428 39.71 -43.49 40.57
N GLU A 429 40.88 -43.17 41.13
CA GLU A 429 42.20 -43.48 40.56
C GLU A 429 42.33 -43.82 39.05
N LEU A 430 43.09 -43.01 38.28
CA LEU A 430 44.43 -43.36 37.75
C LEU A 430 44.87 -42.46 36.55
N LEU A 431 46.02 -41.81 36.79
CA LEU A 431 47.07 -41.31 35.87
C LEU A 431 46.77 -40.17 34.88
#